data_AF-A0A498G8E8-F1
#
_entry.id   AF-A0A498G8E8-F1
#
_cell.length_a   1.000
_cell.length_b   1.000
_cell.length_c   1.000
_cell.angle_alpha   90.00
_cell.angle_beta   90.00
_cell.angle_gamma   90.00
#
_symmetry.space_group_name_H-M   'P 1'
#
loop_
_entity.id
_entity.type
_entity.pdbx_description
1 polymer ?
#
loop_
_entity_poly.entity_id
_entity_poly.type
_entity_poly.pdbx_seq_one_letter_code
_entity_poly.pdbx_strand_id
1 'polypeptide(L)'
;MVEENWVDLEATELRYRDRTWELTGDVDVRENGDLLVVEAREADDVRHRTALLHFGRGAVESTRSLNPGELGEHFHALERDGEDHFVVVKKAGRRYRYELHRLEYE
;
A
#
# COMPACT_ATOMS: atom_id res chain seq x y z
N MET A 1 14.78 1.81 4.10
CA MET A 1 13.80 2.22 3.08
C MET A 1 14.23 1.56 1.80
N VAL A 2 13.31 0.88 1.15
CA VAL A 2 13.52 0.30 -0.18
C VAL A 2 12.38 0.77 -1.04
N GLU A 3 12.71 1.48 -2.11
CA GLU A 3 11.76 1.92 -3.12
C GLU A 3 11.53 0.75 -4.09
N GLU A 4 10.27 0.39 -4.28
CA GLU A 4 9.83 -0.65 -5.20
C GLU A 4 8.73 -0.09 -6.10
N ASN A 5 8.67 -0.57 -7.34
CA ASN A 5 7.58 -0.25 -8.26
C ASN A 5 6.71 -1.49 -8.48
N TRP A 6 5.45 -1.40 -8.07
CA TRP A 6 4.47 -2.47 -8.11
C TRP A 6 3.49 -2.18 -9.25
N VAL A 7 3.84 -2.62 -10.46
CA VAL A 7 3.07 -2.34 -11.69
C VAL A 7 1.61 -2.82 -11.59
N ASP A 8 1.37 -3.94 -10.90
CA ASP A 8 0.01 -4.45 -10.66
C ASP A 8 -0.85 -3.56 -9.74
N LEU A 9 -0.22 -2.63 -9.02
CA LEU A 9 -0.87 -1.64 -8.17
C LEU A 9 -1.17 -0.34 -8.92
N GLU A 10 -0.44 -0.07 -10.01
CA GLU A 10 -0.62 1.13 -10.85
C GLU A 10 -2.04 1.21 -11.39
N ALA A 11 -2.59 2.43 -11.47
CA ALA A 11 -3.95 2.72 -11.94
C ALA A 11 -5.06 2.02 -11.14
N THR A 12 -4.75 1.48 -9.95
CA THR A 12 -5.75 0.95 -9.04
C THR A 12 -6.39 2.10 -8.25
N GLU A 13 -7.70 2.23 -8.35
CA GLU A 13 -8.46 3.25 -7.63
C GLU A 13 -8.89 2.75 -6.24
N LEU A 14 -8.78 3.63 -5.24
CA LEU A 14 -9.33 3.41 -3.91
C LEU A 14 -10.01 4.66 -3.37
N ARG A 15 -11.03 4.48 -2.53
CA ARG A 15 -11.77 5.59 -1.95
C ARG A 15 -11.47 5.72 -0.46
N TYR A 16 -10.81 6.80 -0.08
CA TYR A 16 -10.42 7.06 1.30
C TYR A 16 -10.63 8.52 1.68
N ARG A 17 -11.23 8.77 2.86
CA ARG A 17 -11.59 10.11 3.37
C ARG A 17 -12.35 10.97 2.34
N ASP A 18 -13.42 10.40 1.79
CA ASP A 18 -14.31 11.04 0.79
C ASP A 18 -13.64 11.43 -0.53
N ARG A 19 -12.45 10.92 -0.81
CA ARG A 19 -11.71 11.17 -2.05
C ARG A 19 -11.33 9.86 -2.74
N THR A 20 -11.23 9.92 -4.06
CA THR A 20 -10.73 8.82 -4.88
C THR A 20 -9.27 9.05 -5.19
N TRP A 21 -8.45 8.05 -4.90
CA TRP A 21 -7.02 8.05 -5.09
C TRP A 21 -6.67 6.95 -6.08
N GLU A 22 -5.94 7.30 -7.13
CA GLU A 22 -5.34 6.38 -8.09
C GLU A 22 -3.92 6.08 -7.61
N LEU A 23 -3.63 4.81 -7.35
CA LEU A 23 -2.30 4.36 -6.95
C LEU A 23 -1.33 4.45 -8.13
N THR A 24 -0.14 5.00 -7.90
CA THR A 24 0.87 5.18 -8.97
C THR A 24 1.76 3.95 -9.14
N GLY A 25 1.68 2.99 -8.21
CA GLY A 25 2.55 1.82 -8.18
C GLY A 25 3.88 2.06 -7.49
N ASP A 26 4.21 3.30 -7.11
CA ASP A 26 5.41 3.59 -6.33
C ASP A 26 5.19 3.23 -4.85
N VAL A 27 6.01 2.32 -4.34
CA VAL A 27 5.88 1.75 -3.00
C VAL A 27 7.21 1.82 -2.25
N ASP A 28 7.18 2.58 -1.16
CA ASP A 28 8.26 2.71 -0.20
C ASP A 28 8.11 1.66 0.91
N VAL A 29 8.97 0.66 0.91
CA VAL A 29 9.00 -0.34 1.97
C VAL A 29 9.87 0.15 3.14
N ARG A 30 9.23 0.31 4.29
CA ARG A 30 9.82 0.82 5.53
C ARG A 30 9.71 -0.22 6.64
N GLU A 31 10.40 0.05 7.76
CA GLU A 31 10.30 -0.75 8.99
C GLU A 31 10.49 -2.26 8.77
N ASN A 32 11.47 -2.68 7.97
CA ASN A 32 11.70 -4.10 7.62
C ASN A 32 10.44 -4.80 7.04
N GLY A 33 9.68 -4.08 6.22
CA GLY A 33 8.50 -4.60 5.55
C GLY A 33 7.25 -4.64 6.43
N ASP A 34 7.21 -3.95 7.56
CA ASP A 34 6.00 -3.79 8.37
C ASP A 34 5.16 -2.56 7.97
N LEU A 35 5.77 -1.60 7.27
CA LEU A 35 5.11 -0.41 6.73
C LEU A 35 5.37 -0.29 5.24
N LEU A 36 4.29 -0.16 4.46
CA LEU A 36 4.32 0.17 3.04
C LEU A 36 3.78 1.57 2.88
N VAL A 37 4.53 2.45 2.21
CA VAL A 37 4.07 3.79 1.87
C VAL A 37 3.84 3.81 0.37
N VAL A 38 2.60 3.94 -0.05
CA VAL A 38 2.22 3.88 -1.46
C VAL A 38 1.89 5.28 -1.93
N GLU A 39 2.51 5.71 -3.02
CA GLU A 39 2.17 6.96 -3.66
C GLU A 39 0.83 6.83 -4.41
N ALA A 40 -0.01 7.85 -4.26
CA ALA A 40 -1.29 7.93 -4.92
C ALA A 40 -1.59 9.36 -5.37
N ARG A 41 -2.35 9.47 -6.45
CA ARG A 41 -2.78 10.72 -7.06
C ARG A 41 -4.29 10.87 -6.91
N GLU A 42 -4.76 12.06 -6.56
CA GLU A 42 -6.19 12.33 -6.50
C GLU A 42 -6.78 12.26 -7.92
N ALA A 43 -7.71 11.32 -8.14
CA ALA A 43 -8.23 11.02 -9.47
C ALA A 43 -9.17 12.11 -10.01
N ASP A 44 -9.93 12.75 -9.10
CA ASP A 44 -10.97 13.73 -9.44
C ASP A 44 -10.46 15.18 -9.45
N ASP A 45 -9.24 15.44 -8.97
CA ASP A 45 -8.72 16.79 -8.79
C ASP A 45 -7.85 17.26 -9.97
N VAL A 46 -8.21 18.41 -10.53
CA VAL A 46 -7.50 19.07 -11.64
C VAL A 46 -6.07 19.50 -11.30
N ARG A 47 -5.73 19.62 -10.01
CA ARG A 47 -4.36 19.92 -9.57
C ARG A 47 -3.55 18.66 -9.37
N HIS A 48 -4.16 17.48 -9.48
CA HIS A 48 -3.49 16.19 -9.42
C HIS A 48 -2.59 16.07 -8.19
N ARG A 49 -3.17 16.42 -7.03
CA ARG A 49 -2.46 16.36 -5.77
C ARG A 49 -1.98 14.93 -5.53
N THR A 50 -0.72 14.77 -5.20
CA THR A 50 -0.15 13.50 -4.76
C THR A 50 -0.27 13.38 -3.24
N ALA A 51 -0.39 12.15 -2.78
CA ALA A 51 -0.45 11.80 -1.38
C ALA A 51 0.23 10.45 -1.16
N LEU A 52 0.78 10.29 0.02
CA LEU A 52 1.38 9.07 0.51
C LEU A 52 0.38 8.34 1.40
N LEU A 53 0.03 7.12 1.02
CA LEU A 53 -0.85 6.22 1.75
C LEU A 53 -0.02 5.24 2.58
N HIS A 54 -0.18 5.28 3.90
CA HIS A 54 0.57 4.46 4.83
C HIS A 54 -0.21 3.21 5.19
N PHE A 55 0.26 2.07 4.66
CA PHE A 55 -0.27 0.75 4.94
C PHE A 55 0.61 0.04 5.97
N GLY A 56 0.09 -0.10 7.18
CA GLY A 56 0.77 -0.72 8.32
C GLY A 56 0.22 -2.11 8.57
N ARG A 57 1.10 -3.03 8.94
CA ARG A 57 0.70 -4.38 9.30
C ARG A 57 -0.22 -4.37 10.53
N GLY A 58 -1.45 -4.86 10.38
CA GLY A 58 -2.38 -5.00 11.50
C GLY A 58 -1.81 -5.92 12.60
N ALA A 59 -2.26 -5.75 13.84
CA ALA A 59 -1.69 -6.39 15.04
C ALA A 59 -1.74 -7.95 15.06
N VAL A 60 -2.21 -8.59 13.99
CA VAL A 60 -2.45 -10.03 13.91
C VAL A 60 -1.47 -10.65 12.90
N GLU A 61 -0.49 -11.37 13.43
CA GLU A 61 0.37 -12.35 12.72
C GLU A 61 1.52 -11.82 11.83
N SER A 62 2.65 -11.47 12.44
CA SER A 62 3.82 -12.37 12.57
C SER A 62 5.09 -11.54 12.86
N THR A 63 5.76 -11.83 13.97
CA THR A 63 7.02 -11.23 14.46
C THR A 63 8.27 -11.57 13.62
N ARG A 64 8.14 -11.82 12.31
CA ARG A 64 9.30 -12.05 11.43
C ARG A 64 9.41 -10.92 10.41
N SER A 65 10.56 -10.26 10.43
CA SER A 65 11.00 -9.26 9.46
C SER A 65 10.80 -9.80 8.04
N LEU A 66 10.15 -9.00 7.22
CA LEU A 66 10.07 -9.25 5.79
C LEU A 66 11.30 -8.61 5.15
N ASN A 67 11.96 -9.33 4.25
CA ASN A 67 13.04 -8.72 3.47
C ASN A 67 12.39 -7.68 2.52
N PRO A 68 12.69 -6.38 2.67
CA PRO A 68 11.93 -5.33 2.02
C PRO A 68 12.09 -5.29 0.49
N GLY A 69 13.22 -5.74 -0.06
CA GLY A 69 13.48 -5.70 -1.51
C GLY A 69 12.94 -6.87 -2.32
N GLU A 70 11.92 -7.54 -1.82
CA GLU A 70 11.25 -8.65 -2.51
C GLU A 70 9.74 -8.63 -2.25
N LEU A 71 9.14 -7.49 -1.89
CA LEU A 71 7.71 -7.43 -1.60
C LEU A 71 6.89 -7.15 -2.86
N GLY A 72 7.42 -6.38 -3.80
CA GLY A 72 6.75 -6.04 -5.05
C GLY A 72 6.37 -7.24 -5.92
N GLU A 73 7.29 -8.20 -6.11
CA GLU A 73 7.01 -9.44 -6.86
C GLU A 73 5.98 -10.35 -6.19
N HIS A 74 5.58 -10.03 -4.97
CA HIS A 74 4.64 -10.79 -4.18
C HIS A 74 3.34 -10.03 -3.94
N PHE A 75 3.15 -8.85 -4.53
CA PHE A 75 1.86 -8.20 -4.53
C PHE A 75 0.79 -9.17 -5.03
N HIS A 76 -0.32 -9.22 -4.32
CA HIS A 76 -1.42 -10.12 -4.64
C HIS A 76 -2.70 -9.38 -5.01
N ALA A 77 -3.13 -8.44 -4.17
CA ALA A 77 -4.36 -7.70 -4.35
C ALA A 77 -4.44 -6.49 -3.41
N LEU A 78 -5.22 -5.49 -3.82
CA LEU A 78 -5.81 -4.51 -2.91
C LEU A 78 -7.20 -5.02 -2.50
N GLU A 79 -7.40 -5.24 -1.21
CA GLU A 79 -8.67 -5.66 -0.65
C GLU A 79 -9.34 -4.55 0.13
N ARG A 80 -10.66 -4.64 0.24
CA ARG A 80 -11.47 -3.74 1.04
C ARG A 80 -12.38 -4.53 1.96
N ASP A 81 -12.39 -4.19 3.25
CA ASP A 81 -13.30 -4.73 4.25
C ASP A 81 -14.05 -3.55 4.88
N GLY A 82 -15.30 -3.33 4.50
CA GLY A 82 -16.06 -2.16 4.94
C GLY A 82 -15.46 -0.83 4.46
N GLU A 83 -14.91 -0.05 5.38
CA GLU A 83 -14.23 1.23 5.11
C GLU A 83 -12.70 1.09 5.08
N ASP A 84 -12.19 -0.04 5.57
CA ASP A 84 -10.77 -0.32 5.67
C ASP A 84 -10.23 -0.88 4.35
N HIS A 85 -9.02 -0.45 4.00
CA HIS A 85 -8.33 -0.86 2.78
C HIS A 85 -7.06 -1.62 3.16
N PHE A 86 -6.78 -2.70 2.43
CA PHE A 86 -5.69 -3.60 2.73
C PHE A 86 -4.86 -3.88 1.48
N VAL A 87 -3.55 -3.68 1.57
CA VAL A 87 -2.61 -4.24 0.61
C VAL A 87 -2.30 -5.68 1.02
N VAL A 88 -2.46 -6.62 0.09
CA VAL A 88 -2.18 -8.03 0.31
C VAL A 88 -0.94 -8.45 -0.44
N VAL A 89 0.01 -9.02 0.29
CA VAL A 89 1.23 -9.60 -0.26
C VAL A 89 1.24 -11.11 0.01
N LYS A 90 1.56 -11.93 -0.99
CA LYS A 90 1.71 -13.38 -0.87
C LYS A 90 3.15 -13.83 -1.11
N LYS A 91 3.88 -14.12 -0.03
CA LYS A 91 5.27 -14.61 -0.08
C LYS A 91 5.37 -16.01 0.53
N ALA A 92 6.03 -16.93 -0.17
CA ALA A 92 6.32 -18.28 0.31
C ALA A 92 5.10 -19.04 0.90
N GLY A 93 3.94 -18.94 0.24
CA GLY A 93 2.69 -19.58 0.69
C GLY A 93 2.00 -18.92 1.88
N ARG A 94 2.50 -17.77 2.35
CA ARG A 94 1.90 -16.95 3.41
C ARG A 94 1.27 -15.71 2.82
N ARG A 95 0.24 -15.21 3.50
CA ARG A 95 -0.49 -14.00 3.13
C ARG A 95 -0.28 -12.95 4.21
N TYR A 96 0.11 -11.76 3.79
CA TYR A 96 0.37 -10.60 4.64
C TYR A 96 -0.64 -9.52 4.26
N ARG A 97 -1.32 -8.93 5.26
CA ARG A 97 -2.28 -7.85 5.05
C ARG A 97 -1.76 -6.59 5.73
N TYR A 98 -1.71 -5.49 4.97
CA TYR A 98 -1.31 -4.17 5.44
C TYR A 98 -2.51 -3.25 5.37
N GLU A 99 -2.98 -2.78 6.52
CA GLU A 99 -4.15 -1.93 6.63
C GLU A 99 -3.79 -0.45 6.41
N LEU A 100 -4.65 0.30 5.74
CA LEU A 100 -4.49 1.73 5.51
C LEU A 100 -4.78 2.53 6.79
N HIS A 101 -3.75 3.08 7.43
CA HIS A 101 -3.89 3.83 8.69
C HIS A 101 -3.88 5.34 8.50
N ARG A 102 -3.12 5.81 7.51
CA ARG A 102 -2.83 7.24 7.36
C ARG A 102 -2.69 7.61 5.89
N LEU A 103 -3.12 8.84 5.60
CA LEU A 103 -2.84 9.57 4.38
C LEU A 103 -2.04 10.82 4.74
N GLU A 104 -0.96 11.06 4.01
CA GLU A 104 -0.08 12.23 4.13
C GLU A 104 -0.03 12.94 2.77
N TYR A 105 -0.09 14.27 2.75
CA TYR A 105 0.05 15.03 1.51
C TYR A 105 1.52 15.39 1.31
N GLU A 106 2.00 15.30 0.07
CA GLU A 106 3.29 15.87 -0.33
C GLU A 106 3.27 17.41 -0.40
#